data_AF-A0A5B6VCD8-F1
#
_entry.id   AF-A0A5B6VCD8-F1
#
_cell.length_a   1.000
_cell.length_b   1.000
_cell.length_c   1.000
_cell.angle_alpha   90.00
_cell.angle_beta   90.00
_cell.angle_gamma   90.00
#
_symmetry.space_group_name_H-M   'P 1'
#
loop_
_entity.id
_entity.type
_entity.pdbx_description
1 polymer ?
#
loop_
_entity_poly.entity_id
_entity_poly.type
_entity_poly.pdbx_seq_one_letter_code
_entity_poly.pdbx_strand_id
1 'polypeptide(L)'
;MLPRQYLRKGYEAYLAFVIDNKVTEKKIESVPIVSEYPDVFPEELPGLPPVREVEFGIELVPGTTPISISPYRMAPTELKELKA
;
A
#
# COMPACT_ATOMS: atom_id res chain seq x y z
N MET A 1 21.35 26.84 -32.67
CA MET A 1 22.05 26.72 -33.96
C MET A 1 23.59 26.62 -33.82
N LEU A 2 24.11 26.12 -32.69
CA LEU A 2 25.55 26.05 -32.39
C LEU A 2 26.15 24.63 -32.47
N PRO A 3 25.46 23.54 -32.05
CA PRO A 3 26.08 22.21 -31.95
C PRO A 3 26.57 21.67 -33.31
N ARG A 4 25.79 21.88 -34.37
CA ARG A 4 26.13 21.42 -35.73
C ARG A 4 27.36 22.12 -36.33
N GLN A 5 27.66 23.35 -35.92
CA GLN A 5 28.79 24.12 -36.44
C GLN A 5 30.12 23.63 -35.84
N TYR A 6 30.13 23.29 -34.54
CA TYR A 6 31.31 22.74 -33.88
C TYR A 6 31.65 21.32 -34.36
N LEU A 7 30.64 20.48 -34.62
CA LEU A 7 30.85 19.16 -35.24
C LEU A 7 31.51 19.25 -36.63
N ARG A 8 31.11 20.23 -37.45
CA ARG A 8 31.71 20.46 -38.78
C ARG A 8 33.15 20.98 -38.72
N LYS A 9 33.57 21.54 -37.58
CA LYS A 9 34.94 22.01 -37.33
C LYS A 9 35.84 20.91 -36.73
N GLY A 10 35.35 19.68 -36.60
CA GLY A 10 36.14 18.52 -36.15
C GLY A 10 36.36 18.43 -34.65
N TYR A 11 35.61 19.17 -33.83
CA TYR A 11 35.68 19.06 -32.38
C TYR A 11 35.03 17.75 -31.90
N GLU A 12 35.65 17.10 -30.91
CA GLU A 12 35.05 15.96 -30.21
C GLU A 12 33.78 16.39 -29.49
N ALA A 13 32.72 15.60 -29.66
CA ALA A 13 31.44 15.83 -29.03
C ALA A 13 30.96 14.56 -28.34
N TYR A 14 30.39 14.73 -27.15
CA TYR A 14 29.83 13.64 -26.36
C TYR A 14 28.31 13.77 -26.37
N LEU A 15 27.63 12.69 -26.74
CA LEU A 15 26.18 12.60 -26.64
C LEU A 15 25.82 12.05 -25.26
N ALA A 16 25.23 12.89 -24.42
CA ALA A 16 24.58 12.46 -23.18
C ALA A 16 23.08 12.43 -23.42
N PHE A 17 22.46 11.28 -23.15
CA PHE A 17 21.01 11.16 -23.09
C PHE A 17 20.63 10.69 -21.68
N VAL A 18 19.53 11.23 -21.16
CA VAL A 18 18.92 10.78 -19.90
C VAL A 18 17.67 9.99 -20.28
N ILE A 19 17.65 8.71 -19.94
CA ILE A 19 16.44 7.91 -20.02
C ILE A 19 15.76 8.05 -18.65
N ASP A 20 14.65 8.79 -18.61
CA ASP A 20 13.73 8.71 -17.49
C ASP A 20 13.06 7.35 -17.55
N ASN A 21 13.69 6.37 -16.91
CA ASN A 21 13.08 5.08 -16.67
C ASN A 21 12.09 5.32 -15.54
N LYS A 22 10.94 5.95 -15.88
CA LYS A 22 9.79 6.00 -14.99
C LYS A 22 9.60 4.58 -14.53
N VAL A 23 9.95 4.32 -13.29
CA VAL A 23 9.80 3.02 -12.69
C VAL A 23 8.29 2.81 -12.73
N THR A 24 7.83 2.04 -13.70
CA THR A 24 6.48 1.48 -13.68
C THR A 24 6.31 0.96 -12.27
N GLU A 25 5.29 1.45 -11.56
CA GLU A 25 5.08 1.16 -10.15
C GLU A 25 5.41 -0.31 -9.91
N LYS A 26 6.51 -0.55 -9.18
CA LYS A 26 7.02 -1.91 -9.03
C LYS A 26 5.93 -2.67 -8.31
N LYS A 27 5.33 -3.64 -9.00
CA LYS A 27 4.34 -4.52 -8.39
C LYS A 27 4.93 -5.11 -7.13
N ILE A 28 4.15 -5.18 -6.06
CA ILE A 28 4.59 -5.75 -4.78
C ILE A 28 5.07 -7.20 -4.95
N GLU A 29 4.50 -7.90 -5.93
CA GLU A 29 4.90 -9.22 -6.43
C GLU A 29 6.38 -9.31 -6.85
N SER A 30 7.02 -8.19 -7.20
CA SER A 30 8.44 -8.16 -7.59
C SER A 30 9.40 -8.22 -6.40
N VAL A 31 8.89 -8.10 -5.17
CA VAL A 31 9.67 -8.29 -3.96
C VAL A 31 9.82 -9.80 -3.71
N PRO A 32 11.05 -10.36 -3.63
CA PRO A 32 11.26 -11.80 -3.52
C PRO A 32 10.44 -12.46 -2.39
N ILE A 33 10.42 -11.84 -1.21
CA ILE A 33 9.68 -12.37 -0.07
C ILE A 33 8.17 -12.37 -0.30
N VAL A 34 7.62 -11.44 -1.08
CA VAL A 34 6.18 -11.40 -1.38
C VAL A 34 5.82 -12.49 -2.39
N SER A 35 6.70 -12.72 -3.38
CA SER A 35 6.52 -13.77 -4.37
C SER A 35 6.55 -15.19 -3.78
N GLU A 36 7.21 -15.37 -2.63
CA GLU A 36 7.25 -16.63 -1.89
C GLU A 36 5.95 -16.93 -1.11
N TYR A 37 5.17 -15.89 -0.79
CA TYR A 37 3.93 -15.99 0.01
C TYR A 37 2.75 -15.26 -0.66
N PRO A 38 2.29 -15.71 -1.84
CA PRO A 38 1.21 -15.04 -2.57
C PRO A 38 -0.14 -15.08 -1.84
N ASP A 39 -0.32 -16.05 -0.94
CA ASP A 39 -1.49 -16.24 -0.08
C ASP A 39 -1.55 -15.30 1.13
N VAL A 40 -0.40 -14.76 1.55
CA VAL A 40 -0.30 -13.79 2.65
C VAL A 40 -0.63 -12.37 2.20
N PHE A 41 -0.44 -12.07 0.91
CA PHE A 41 -0.72 -10.76 0.30
C PHE A 41 -1.78 -10.83 -0.81
N PRO A 42 -3.00 -11.34 -0.53
CA PRO A 42 -4.05 -11.37 -1.53
C PRO A 42 -4.55 -9.95 -1.83
N GLU A 43 -5.01 -9.73 -3.06
CA GLU A 43 -5.61 -8.44 -3.48
C GLU A 43 -6.88 -8.12 -2.67
N GLU A 44 -7.62 -9.16 -2.25
CA GLU A 44 -8.78 -9.08 -1.37
C GLU A 44 -8.58 -9.96 -0.12
N LEU A 45 -8.99 -9.48 1.05
CA LEU A 45 -8.86 -10.25 2.29
C LEU A 45 -9.80 -11.46 2.29
N PRO A 46 -9.36 -12.65 2.74
CA PRO A 46 -10.14 -13.90 2.69
C PRO A 46 -11.35 -13.96 3.65
N GLY A 47 -11.75 -12.83 4.22
CA GLY A 47 -12.83 -12.72 5.20
C GLY A 47 -12.35 -12.90 6.64
N LEU A 48 -13.24 -13.39 7.50
CA LEU A 48 -12.90 -13.65 8.90
C LEU A 48 -11.91 -14.81 8.99
N PRO A 49 -10.96 -14.77 9.95
CA PRO A 49 -10.09 -15.90 10.19
C PRO A 49 -10.93 -17.13 10.57
N PRO A 50 -10.45 -18.35 10.25
CA PRO A 50 -11.10 -19.57 10.69
C PRO A 50 -11.22 -19.59 12.22
N VAL A 51 -12.20 -20.36 12.71
CA VAL A 51 -12.37 -20.58 14.15
C VAL A 51 -11.05 -21.10 14.71
N ARG A 52 -10.45 -20.31 15.60
CA ARG A 52 -9.22 -20.70 16.29
C ARG A 52 -9.59 -21.64 17.42
N GLU A 53 -8.77 -22.64 17.66
CA GLU A 53 -8.92 -23.54 18.82
C GLU A 53 -8.72 -22.82 20.16
N VAL A 54 -8.07 -21.64 20.11
CA VAL A 54 -7.79 -20.80 21.27
C VAL A 54 -8.78 -19.64 21.32
N GLU A 55 -9.52 -19.57 22.42
CA GLU A 55 -10.34 -18.40 22.77
C GLU A 55 -9.45 -17.28 23.29
N PHE A 56 -9.62 -16.07 22.75
CA PHE A 56 -8.93 -14.87 23.25
C PHE A 56 -9.75 -14.28 24.40
N GLY A 57 -9.26 -14.42 25.62
CA GLY A 57 -9.84 -13.75 26.80
C GLY A 57 -9.42 -12.28 26.86
N ILE A 58 -10.36 -11.40 27.23
CA ILE A 58 -10.05 -10.02 27.60
C ILE A 58 -9.98 -9.96 29.12
N GLU A 59 -8.76 -9.90 29.66
CA GLU A 59 -8.55 -9.70 31.09
C GLU A 59 -8.77 -8.24 31.46
N LEU A 60 -9.60 -8.01 32.48
CA LEU A 60 -9.83 -6.67 33.01
C LEU A 60 -9.06 -6.49 34.32
N VAL A 61 -8.53 -5.29 34.52
CA VAL A 61 -7.95 -4.92 35.81
C VAL A 61 -9.05 -5.02 36.88
N PRO A 62 -8.79 -5.63 38.06
CA PRO A 62 -9.77 -5.72 39.13
C PRO A 62 -10.38 -4.35 39.47
N GLY A 63 -11.71 -4.28 39.53
CA GLY A 63 -12.45 -3.03 39.76
C GLY A 63 -12.84 -2.26 38.51
N THR A 64 -12.49 -2.74 37.30
CA THR A 64 -12.98 -2.17 36.03
C THR A 64 -14.49 -2.35 35.91
N THR A 65 -15.23 -1.26 35.67
CA THR A 65 -16.66 -1.27 35.40
C THR A 65 -16.96 -1.12 33.90
N PRO A 66 -18.08 -1.66 33.39
CA PRO A 66 -18.49 -1.43 32.01
C PRO A 66 -18.60 0.06 31.67
N ILE A 67 -18.16 0.42 30.46
CA ILE A 67 -18.23 1.79 29.95
C ILE A 67 -19.41 1.87 28.98
N SER A 68 -20.22 2.93 29.11
CA SER A 68 -21.32 3.23 28.19
C SER A 68 -21.17 4.65 27.67
N ILE A 69 -20.88 4.79 26.38
CA ILE A 69 -20.71 6.08 25.69
C ILE A 69 -21.76 6.18 24.58
N SER A 70 -22.36 7.35 24.42
CA SER A 70 -23.30 7.61 23.33
C SER A 70 -22.58 7.52 21.97
N PRO A 71 -23.14 6.84 20.96
CA PRO A 71 -22.57 6.84 19.61
C PRO A 71 -22.44 8.25 19.05
N TYR A 72 -21.43 8.48 18.22
CA TYR A 72 -21.30 9.73 17.47
C TYR A 72 -22.44 9.89 16.46
N ARG A 73 -22.84 11.15 16.21
CA ARG A 73 -23.83 11.46 15.17
C ARG A 73 -23.17 11.27 13.81
N MET A 74 -23.80 10.45 12.97
CA MET A 74 -23.37 10.17 11.59
C MET A 74 -24.46 10.61 10.61
N ALA A 75 -24.06 11.04 9.43
CA ALA A 75 -24.96 11.36 8.33
C ALA A 75 -25.62 10.09 7.77
N PRO A 76 -26.77 10.19 7.09
CA PRO A 76 -27.42 9.03 6.46
C PRO A 76 -26.53 8.27 5.47
N THR A 77 -25.62 8.96 4.77
CA THR A 77 -24.68 8.34 3.83
C THR A 77 -23.66 7.46 4.54
N GLU A 78 -23.06 7.93 5.64
CA GLU A 78 -22.11 7.17 6.45
C GLU A 78 -22.77 5.93 7.08
N LEU A 79 -24.01 6.09 7.58
CA LEU A 79 -24.78 4.97 8.10
C LEU A 79 -25.14 3.94 7.02
N LYS A 80 -25.26 4.35 5.76
CA LYS A 80 -25.49 3.43 4.64
C LYS A 80 -24.23 2.63 4.32
N GLU A 81 -23.06 3.25 4.42
CA GLU A 81 -21.76 2.60 4.21
C GLU A 81 -21.45 1.58 5.32
N LEU A 82 -21.78 1.90 6.57
CA LEU A 82 -21.54 0.99 7.71
C LEU A 82 -22.46 -0.24 7.75
N LYS A 83 -23.62 -0.20 7.09
CA LYS A 83 -24.64 -1.26 7.10
C LYS A 83 -24.34 -2.43 6.14
N ALA A 84 -23.07 -2.64 5.79
CA ALA A 84 -22.62 -3.68 4.86
C ALA A 84 -23.33 -5.03 5.07
#